data_AF-A0A498P585-F1
#
_entry.id   AF-A0A498P585-F1
#
_cell.length_a   1.000
_cell.length_b   1.000
_cell.length_c   1.000
_cell.angle_alpha   90.00
_cell.angle_beta   90.00
_cell.angle_gamma   90.00
#
_symmetry.space_group_name_H-M   'P 1'
#
loop_
_entity.id
_entity.type
_entity.pdbx_description
1 polymer ?
#
loop_
_entity_poly.entity_id
_entity_poly.type
_entity_poly.pdbx_seq_one_letter_code
_entity_poly.pdbx_strand_id
1 'polypeptide(L)'
;MDTLVMRKEERDTPTCEFSGLDRPSPRITASPLSTFYRSSPEASPIIPETQVLHEHTAIPGSDLDLIYLSSRASAYKPVLKVILTQSSVPFGLARVHLMVAVEGRMFQKQFPASPRLSYSFIWDKTDAYSQRVYGLAEAVGR
;
A
#
# COMPACT_ATOMS: atom_id res chain seq x y z
N MET A 1 -16.92 2.25 3.29
CA MET A 1 -18.05 3.20 3.30
C MET A 1 -17.44 4.59 3.27
N ASP A 2 -17.92 5.48 2.40
CA ASP A 2 -17.36 6.83 2.28
C ASP A 2 -17.79 7.70 3.46
N THR A 3 -16.96 8.68 3.83
CA THR A 3 -17.22 9.60 4.94
C THR A 3 -18.47 10.45 4.62
N LEU A 4 -19.52 10.30 5.42
CA LEU A 4 -20.76 11.06 5.26
C LEU A 4 -20.61 12.46 5.86
N VAL A 5 -20.89 13.48 5.06
CA VAL A 5 -20.87 14.89 5.49
C VAL A 5 -22.30 15.41 5.54
N MET A 6 -22.82 15.64 6.76
CA MET A 6 -24.16 16.20 6.96
C MET A 6 -24.15 17.71 6.73
N ARG A 7 -25.10 18.23 5.94
CA ARG A 7 -25.36 19.67 5.76
C ARG A 7 -26.78 20.01 6.20
N LYS A 8 -26.95 21.15 6.87
CA LYS A 8 -28.20 21.60 7.52
C LYS A 8 -29.15 22.37 6.57
N GLU A 9 -28.78 22.59 5.32
CA GLU A 9 -29.49 23.50 4.41
C GLU A 9 -29.66 22.87 3.02
N GLU A 10 -30.87 23.00 2.47
CA GLU A 10 -31.24 22.65 1.10
C GLU A 10 -30.85 23.83 0.22
N ARG A 11 -29.75 23.72 -0.54
CA ARG A 11 -29.29 24.79 -1.43
C ARG A 11 -28.74 24.18 -2.72
N ASP A 12 -29.13 24.80 -3.84
CA ASP A 12 -28.95 24.39 -5.23
C ASP A 12 -27.74 23.48 -5.48
N THR A 13 -28.01 22.35 -6.14
CA THR A 13 -26.96 21.50 -6.73
C THR A 13 -26.02 22.39 -7.54
N PRO A 14 -24.71 22.44 -7.24
CA PRO A 14 -23.80 23.28 -7.99
C PRO A 14 -23.76 22.76 -9.43
N THR A 15 -24.24 23.59 -10.36
CA THR A 15 -24.13 23.41 -11.81
C THR A 15 -22.68 23.54 -12.23
N CYS A 16 -21.89 22.50 -11.98
CA CYS A 16 -20.55 22.38 -12.52
C CYS A 16 -20.56 21.20 -13.51
N GLU A 17 -20.60 21.52 -14.80
CA GLU A 17 -20.44 20.51 -15.85
C GLU A 17 -18.96 20.23 -16.05
N PHE A 18 -18.49 19.10 -15.52
CA PHE A 18 -17.14 18.61 -15.75
C PHE A 18 -17.07 17.87 -17.10
N SER A 19 -17.03 18.61 -18.21
CA SER A 19 -16.85 18.03 -19.54
C SER A 19 -15.43 18.27 -20.07
N GLY A 20 -14.78 17.23 -20.58
CA GLY A 20 -13.44 17.33 -21.18
C GLY A 20 -12.26 17.53 -20.23
N LEU A 21 -12.45 17.38 -18.91
CA LEU A 21 -11.34 17.44 -17.96
C LEU A 21 -10.50 16.15 -17.96
N ASP A 22 -9.20 16.31 -17.72
CA ASP A 22 -8.28 15.20 -17.54
C ASP A 22 -8.67 14.35 -16.33
N ARG A 23 -8.88 13.05 -16.58
CA ARG A 23 -9.17 12.09 -15.51
C ARG A 23 -7.87 11.67 -14.82
N PRO A 24 -7.90 11.43 -13.50
CA PRO A 24 -6.74 10.90 -12.80
C PRO A 24 -6.38 9.51 -13.36
N SER A 25 -5.11 9.32 -13.70
CA SER A 25 -4.55 8.06 -14.20
C SER A 25 -3.41 7.59 -13.28
N PRO A 26 -3.73 7.19 -12.03
CA PRO A 26 -2.71 6.83 -11.07
C PRO A 26 -1.99 5.53 -11.48
N ARG A 27 -0.68 5.47 -11.23
CA ARG A 27 0.08 4.22 -11.33
C ARG A 27 0.32 3.66 -9.94
N ILE A 28 -0.23 2.47 -9.69
CA ILE A 28 -0.16 1.80 -8.40
C ILE A 28 0.82 0.64 -8.50
N THR A 29 1.70 0.49 -7.51
CA THR A 29 2.66 -0.61 -7.43
C THR A 29 2.72 -1.10 -5.98
N ALA A 30 2.42 -2.38 -5.77
CA ALA A 30 2.56 -3.03 -4.48
C ALA A 30 3.96 -3.59 -4.29
N SER A 31 4.43 -3.68 -3.04
CA SER A 31 5.62 -4.43 -2.67
C SER A 31 5.49 -5.89 -3.13
N PRO A 32 6.56 -6.51 -3.66
CA PRO A 32 6.52 -7.89 -4.12
C PRO A 32 6.15 -8.85 -2.97
N LEU A 33 5.50 -9.96 -3.32
CA LEU A 33 5.23 -11.02 -2.37
C LEU A 33 6.54 -11.70 -1.96
N SER A 34 6.62 -12.16 -0.71
CA SER A 34 7.78 -12.90 -0.18
C SER A 34 7.81 -14.35 -0.68
N THR A 35 7.90 -14.54 -2.00
CA THR A 35 7.94 -15.86 -2.66
C THR A 35 9.36 -16.39 -2.86
N PHE A 36 10.35 -15.50 -2.88
CA PHE A 36 11.75 -15.88 -2.98
C PHE A 36 12.24 -16.50 -1.67
N TYR A 37 13.11 -17.49 -1.78
CA TYR A 37 13.73 -18.17 -0.66
C TYR A 37 15.14 -18.62 -1.02
N ARG A 38 15.90 -18.99 0.00
CA ARG A 38 17.28 -19.44 -0.13
C ARG A 38 17.26 -20.93 -0.46
N SER A 39 17.99 -21.35 -1.49
CA SER A 39 18.00 -22.74 -1.96
C SER A 39 18.98 -23.64 -1.20
N SER A 40 20.07 -23.10 -0.64
CA SER A 40 21.10 -23.88 0.06
C SER A 40 21.74 -23.13 1.25
N PRO A 41 22.27 -23.85 2.25
CA PRO A 41 23.03 -23.31 3.37
C PRO A 41 24.33 -22.57 3.03
N GLU A 42 24.81 -22.66 1.80
CA GLU A 42 26.03 -21.98 1.34
C GLU A 42 25.72 -20.65 0.64
N ALA A 43 24.48 -20.49 0.16
CA ALA A 43 24.04 -19.26 -0.50
C ALA A 43 23.97 -18.09 0.51
N SER A 44 23.94 -16.85 0.03
CA SER A 44 23.76 -15.68 0.92
C SER A 44 22.42 -15.77 1.69
N PRO A 45 22.37 -15.39 2.98
CA PRO A 45 21.12 -15.30 3.73
C PRO A 45 20.24 -14.11 3.30
N ILE A 46 20.75 -13.22 2.45
CA ILE A 46 20.04 -12.01 2.00
C ILE A 46 19.27 -12.32 0.71
N ILE A 47 17.97 -12.03 0.70
CA ILE A 47 17.08 -12.09 -0.46
C ILE A 47 16.84 -10.66 -0.96
N PRO A 48 17.51 -10.23 -2.06
CA PRO A 48 17.53 -8.83 -2.47
C PRO A 48 16.17 -8.28 -2.91
N GLU A 49 15.38 -9.05 -3.66
CA GLU A 49 14.15 -8.62 -4.32
C GLU A 49 13.09 -8.18 -3.31
N THR A 50 12.99 -8.92 -2.20
CA THR A 50 12.03 -8.66 -1.12
C THR A 50 12.67 -8.03 0.10
N GLN A 51 13.99 -7.83 0.08
CA GLN A 51 14.79 -7.33 1.21
C GLN A 51 14.57 -8.17 2.48
N VAL A 52 14.59 -9.49 2.32
CA VAL A 52 14.33 -10.45 3.40
C VAL A 52 15.63 -11.10 3.85
N LEU A 53 15.76 -11.28 5.16
CA LEU A 53 16.80 -12.11 5.76
C LEU A 53 16.25 -13.52 5.98
N HIS A 54 16.99 -14.51 5.49
CA HIS A 54 16.69 -15.92 5.60
C HIS A 54 17.87 -16.66 6.26
N GLU A 55 17.72 -16.93 7.55
CA GLU A 55 18.71 -17.63 8.35
C GLU A 55 18.22 -19.01 8.76
N HIS A 56 19.16 -19.93 8.96
CA HIS A 56 18.85 -21.26 9.50
C HIS A 56 19.93 -21.72 10.50
N THR A 57 19.55 -22.60 11.42
CA THR A 57 20.45 -23.18 12.41
C THR A 57 20.04 -24.61 12.69
N ALA A 58 20.96 -25.56 12.49
CA ALA A 58 20.71 -26.98 12.69
C ALA A 58 20.51 -27.31 14.18
N ILE A 59 19.60 -28.25 14.46
CA ILE A 59 19.36 -28.79 15.80
C ILE A 59 20.25 -30.02 16.00
N PRO A 60 21.23 -30.00 16.92
CA PRO A 60 22.13 -31.12 17.14
C PRO A 60 21.38 -32.41 17.48
N GLY A 61 21.75 -33.52 16.84
CA GLY A 61 21.12 -34.83 17.06
C GLY A 61 19.80 -35.05 16.31
N SER A 62 19.45 -34.17 15.36
CA SER A 62 18.30 -34.33 14.48
C SER A 62 18.61 -33.83 13.06
N ASP A 63 17.79 -34.25 12.10
CA ASP A 63 17.82 -33.75 10.72
C ASP A 63 16.92 -32.51 10.54
N LEU A 64 16.70 -31.74 11.61
CA LEU A 64 15.81 -30.57 11.62
C LEU A 64 16.61 -29.27 11.75
N ASP A 65 16.15 -28.25 11.03
CA ASP A 65 16.68 -26.88 11.09
C ASP A 65 15.66 -25.89 11.67
N LEU A 66 16.13 -24.97 12.51
CA LEU A 66 15.38 -23.77 12.88
C LEU A 66 15.55 -22.72 11.79
N ILE A 67 14.44 -22.27 11.19
CA ILE A 67 14.46 -21.30 10.08
C ILE A 67 13.86 -19.96 10.51
N TYR A 68 14.62 -18.89 10.34
CA TYR A 68 14.17 -17.52 10.51
C TYR A 68 14.00 -16.83 9.16
N LEU A 69 12.82 -16.23 8.95
CA LEU A 69 12.49 -15.42 7.78
C LEU A 69 11.94 -14.07 8.24
N SER A 70 12.65 -12.98 7.92
CA SER A 70 12.26 -11.64 8.37
C SER A 70 10.92 -11.17 7.80
N SER A 71 10.47 -11.70 6.65
CA SER A 71 9.15 -11.41 6.08
C SER A 71 7.98 -11.84 6.97
N ARG A 72 8.19 -12.83 7.83
CA ARG A 72 7.19 -13.32 8.80
C ARG A 72 7.10 -12.45 10.05
N ALA A 73 8.05 -11.52 10.25
CA ALA A 73 8.04 -10.61 11.38
C ALA A 73 6.91 -9.58 11.27
N SER A 74 6.46 -9.06 12.42
CA SER A 74 5.46 -7.98 12.48
C SER A 74 5.97 -6.67 11.87
N ALA A 75 7.29 -6.46 11.87
CA ALA A 75 7.95 -5.27 11.32
C ALA A 75 8.00 -5.25 9.78
N TYR A 76 7.88 -6.40 9.12
CA TYR A 76 7.84 -6.45 7.65
C TYR A 76 6.45 -6.03 7.17
N LYS A 77 6.36 -4.79 6.65
CA LYS A 77 5.09 -4.16 6.27
C LYS A 77 4.90 -4.12 4.75
N PRO A 78 3.74 -4.53 4.22
CA PRO A 78 3.40 -4.30 2.82
C PRO A 78 3.29 -2.80 2.53
N VAL A 79 3.79 -2.42 1.36
CA VAL A 79 3.82 -1.02 0.90
C VAL A 79 3.08 -0.91 -0.43
N LEU A 80 2.20 0.07 -0.53
CA LEU A 80 1.50 0.43 -1.76
C LEU A 80 1.99 1.80 -2.23
N LYS A 81 2.78 1.83 -3.30
CA LYS A 81 3.26 3.06 -3.92
C LYS A 81 2.24 3.54 -4.95
N VAL A 82 1.73 4.74 -4.75
CA VAL A 82 0.75 5.39 -5.63
C VAL A 82 1.39 6.62 -6.25
N ILE A 83 1.56 6.61 -7.57
CA ILE A 83 1.96 7.80 -8.34
C ILE A 83 0.67 8.50 -8.78
N LEU A 84 0.45 9.70 -8.24
CA LEU A 84 -0.80 10.46 -8.36
C LEU A 84 -0.79 11.40 -9.56
N THR A 85 0.36 12.02 -9.86
CA THR A 85 0.52 12.92 -11.01
C THR A 85 1.79 12.58 -11.79
N GLN A 86 1.77 12.89 -13.08
CA GLN A 86 2.92 12.73 -13.97
C GLN A 86 3.79 13.99 -13.96
N SER A 87 4.70 14.13 -14.92
CA SER A 87 5.57 15.31 -15.03
C SER A 87 4.83 16.60 -15.31
N SER A 88 3.73 16.55 -16.07
CA SER A 88 2.84 17.69 -16.31
C SER A 88 1.60 17.57 -15.41
N VAL A 89 1.12 18.73 -14.97
CA VAL A 89 -0.12 18.84 -14.18
C VAL A 89 -1.14 19.57 -15.04
N PRO A 90 -2.37 19.04 -15.19
CA PRO A 90 -3.44 19.71 -15.93
C PRO A 90 -3.71 21.12 -15.43
N PHE A 91 -3.98 22.04 -16.35
CA PHE A 91 -4.38 23.39 -15.99
C PHE A 91 -5.68 23.37 -15.18
N GLY A 92 -5.73 24.13 -14.08
CA GLY A 92 -6.89 24.17 -13.18
C GLY A 92 -6.92 23.07 -12.10
N LEU A 93 -5.98 22.11 -12.11
CA LEU A 93 -5.87 21.16 -10.99
C LEU A 93 -5.31 21.87 -9.76
N ALA A 94 -6.11 21.99 -8.71
CA ALA A 94 -5.70 22.65 -7.46
C ALA A 94 -5.33 21.65 -6.35
N ARG A 95 -6.06 20.54 -6.26
CA ARG A 95 -5.92 19.54 -5.20
C ARG A 95 -6.06 18.13 -5.75
N VAL A 96 -5.35 17.20 -5.13
CA VAL A 96 -5.44 15.77 -5.38
C VAL A 96 -5.87 15.07 -4.09
N HIS A 97 -6.90 14.25 -4.18
CA HIS A 97 -7.42 13.46 -3.07
C HIS A 97 -7.01 12.01 -3.29
N LEU A 98 -6.43 11.38 -2.26
CA LEU A 98 -6.09 9.97 -2.26
C LEU A 98 -6.92 9.26 -1.19
N MET A 99 -7.63 8.22 -1.59
CA MET A 99 -8.30 7.29 -0.69
C MET A 99 -7.74 5.88 -0.85
N VAL A 100 -7.41 5.23 0.25
CA VAL A 100 -6.97 3.83 0.28
C VAL A 100 -7.78 3.08 1.31
N ALA A 101 -8.49 2.04 0.88
CA ALA A 101 -9.26 1.16 1.75
C ALA A 101 -8.66 -0.24 1.78
N VAL A 102 -8.40 -0.78 2.98
CA VAL A 102 -7.85 -2.13 3.20
C VAL A 102 -8.47 -2.72 4.45
N GLU A 103 -9.09 -3.90 4.35
CA GLU A 103 -9.60 -4.68 5.50
C GLU A 103 -10.43 -3.83 6.48
N GLY A 104 -11.36 -3.03 5.93
CA GLY A 104 -12.25 -2.15 6.70
C GLY A 104 -11.63 -0.82 7.15
N ARG A 105 -10.31 -0.62 7.03
CA ARG A 105 -9.65 0.66 7.31
C ARG A 105 -9.77 1.56 6.10
N MET A 106 -10.06 2.84 6.33
CA MET A 106 -10.09 3.88 5.30
C MET A 106 -9.04 4.94 5.63
N PHE A 107 -8.10 5.14 4.72
CA PHE A 107 -7.11 6.21 4.78
C PHE A 107 -7.43 7.27 3.74
N GLN A 108 -7.53 8.53 4.16
CA GLN A 108 -7.80 9.66 3.27
C GLN A 108 -6.72 10.72 3.45
N LYS A 109 -6.14 11.19 2.34
CA LYS A 109 -5.16 12.28 2.37
C LYS A 109 -5.35 13.22 1.20
N GLN A 110 -5.13 14.51 1.45
CA GLN A 110 -5.23 15.57 0.46
C GLN A 110 -3.85 16.15 0.19
N PHE A 111 -3.58 16.47 -1.06
CA PHE A 111 -2.33 17.06 -1.50
C PHE A 111 -2.62 18.29 -2.39
N PRO A 112 -1.79 19.34 -2.31
CA PRO A 112 -1.80 20.38 -3.34
C PRO A 112 -1.34 19.79 -4.68
N ALA A 113 -1.81 20.36 -5.79
CA ALA A 113 -1.38 19.94 -7.11
C ALA A 113 0.13 20.20 -7.30
N SER A 114 0.86 19.16 -7.69
CA SER A 114 2.30 19.20 -7.88
C SER A 114 2.70 18.18 -8.94
N PRO A 115 3.71 18.45 -9.79
CA PRO A 115 4.22 17.46 -10.74
C PRO A 115 4.94 16.33 -10.00
N ARG A 116 4.84 15.11 -10.54
CA ARG A 116 5.47 13.88 -10.01
C ARG A 116 5.06 13.57 -8.56
N LEU A 117 3.84 13.94 -8.18
CA LEU A 117 3.30 13.65 -6.86
C LEU A 117 3.16 12.13 -6.68
N SER A 118 3.74 11.60 -5.62
CA SER A 118 3.62 10.19 -5.26
C SER A 118 3.49 10.02 -3.75
N TYR A 119 2.85 8.93 -3.34
CA TYR A 119 2.64 8.59 -1.94
C TYR A 119 2.86 7.10 -1.71
N SER A 120 3.55 6.76 -0.63
CA SER A 120 3.75 5.38 -0.18
C SER A 120 2.86 5.12 1.02
N PHE A 121 1.79 4.34 0.80
CA PHE A 121 0.93 3.85 1.86
C PHE A 121 1.55 2.60 2.47
N ILE A 122 1.62 2.54 3.80
CA ILE A 122 2.21 1.42 4.54
C ILE A 122 1.09 0.79 5.36
N TRP A 123 0.85 -0.50 5.17
CA TRP A 123 -0.16 -1.23 5.92
C TRP A 123 0.49 -2.12 6.98
N ASP A 124 -0.09 -2.13 8.18
CA ASP A 124 0.47 -2.83 9.33
C ASP A 124 0.05 -4.32 9.43
N LYS A 125 -0.69 -4.83 8.43
CA LYS A 125 -1.30 -6.18 8.38
C LYS A 125 -2.42 -6.36 9.41
N THR A 126 -3.14 -5.28 9.73
CA THR A 126 -4.28 -5.32 10.64
C THR A 126 -5.56 -4.75 10.03
N ASP A 127 -6.69 -5.29 10.46
CA ASP A 127 -8.02 -4.84 10.07
C ASP A 127 -8.45 -3.57 10.85
N ALA A 128 -9.69 -3.12 10.63
CA ALA A 128 -10.28 -1.99 11.34
C ALA A 128 -10.36 -2.14 12.87
N TYR A 129 -10.34 -3.38 13.37
CA TYR A 129 -10.41 -3.70 14.79
C TYR A 129 -9.02 -3.95 15.40
N SER A 130 -7.95 -3.61 14.68
CA SER A 130 -6.56 -3.87 15.06
C SER A 130 -6.21 -5.36 15.23
N GLN A 131 -6.99 -6.25 14.60
CA GLN A 131 -6.71 -7.69 14.57
C GLN A 131 -5.81 -8.03 13.40
N ARG A 132 -4.98 -9.06 13.54
CA ARG A 132 -4.05 -9.48 12.49
C ARG A 132 -4.79 -10.13 11.33
N VAL A 133 -4.48 -9.68 10.12
CA VAL A 133 -4.97 -10.28 8.87
C VAL A 133 -3.89 -11.21 8.30
N TYR A 134 -4.30 -12.38 7.86
CA TYR A 134 -3.42 -13.43 7.37
C TYR A 134 -3.66 -13.68 5.87
N GLY A 135 -2.61 -14.05 5.15
CA GLY A 135 -2.68 -14.34 3.72
C GLY A 135 -2.60 -13.09 2.85
N LEU A 136 -3.51 -12.97 1.87
CA LEU A 136 -3.58 -11.86 0.93
C LEU A 136 -4.78 -10.98 1.27
N ALA A 137 -4.63 -9.67 1.06
CA ALA A 137 -5.68 -8.68 1.25
C ALA A 137 -5.77 -7.79 0.01
N GLU A 138 -6.99 -7.35 -0.31
CA GLU A 138 -7.25 -6.44 -1.42
C GLU A 138 -7.27 -5.00 -0.92
N ALA A 139 -6.65 -4.11 -1.69
CA ALA A 139 -6.65 -2.67 -1.44
C ALA A 139 -7.40 -1.95 -2.56
N VAL A 140 -8.39 -1.14 -2.19
CA VAL A 140 -9.12 -0.30 -3.14
C VAL A 140 -8.63 1.13 -3.04
N GLY A 141 -8.08 1.65 -4.14
CA GLY A 141 -7.62 3.02 -4.28
C GLY A 141 -8.55 3.83 -5.18
N ARG A 142 -8.95 5.04 -4.74
CA ARG A 142 -9.69 6.01 -5.56
C ARG A 142 -9.05 7.38 -5.46
#